data_AF-A0A7W5KUS9-F1
#
_entry.id   AF-A0A7W5KUS9-F1
#
_cell.length_a   1.000
_cell.length_b   1.000
_cell.length_c   1.000
_cell.angle_alpha   90.00
_cell.angle_beta   90.00
_cell.angle_gamma   90.00
#
_symmetry.space_group_name_H-M   'P 1'
#
loop_
_entity.id
_entity.type
_entity.pdbx_description
1 polymer ?
#
loop_
_entity_poly.entity_id
_entity_poly.type
_entity_poly.pdbx_seq_one_letter_code
_entity_poly.pdbx_strand_id
1 'polypeptide(L)'
;MNIKRGLFRLWLVLSLFWVIGAGVVGSGSIKSDKWWKGDEWWEKAEPSFLPVRCEDARGTINVDYEKLDAFEPWNQYRNPSTACYFTIEKFRALFPEYKDQSREEISKKLYDRIGWEPVFDGDRYEHTKIVAAVAFGPPLVLLIIGGLIGWAFAGFKPSTRKI
;
A
#
# COMPACT_ATOMS: atom_id res chain seq x y z
N MET A 1 45.61 20.24 6.50
CA MET A 1 44.40 19.74 5.79
C MET A 1 43.30 19.51 6.83
N ASN A 2 42.13 20.11 6.67
CA ASN A 2 41.06 20.06 7.68
C ASN A 2 40.38 18.67 7.65
N ILE A 3 40.94 17.68 8.35
CA ILE A 3 40.47 16.27 8.38
C ILE A 3 38.95 16.16 8.62
N LYS A 4 38.39 17.02 9.48
CA LYS A 4 36.95 17.10 9.74
C LYS A 4 36.11 17.40 8.49
N ARG A 5 36.59 18.30 7.62
CA ARG A 5 35.93 18.63 6.35
C ARG A 5 36.12 17.53 5.29
N GLY A 6 37.26 16.84 5.32
CA GLY A 6 37.53 15.71 4.43
C GLY A 6 36.61 14.51 4.71
N LEU A 7 36.48 14.14 5.98
CA LEU A 7 35.64 13.01 6.41
C LEU A 7 34.16 13.24 6.09
N PHE A 8 33.64 14.44 6.33
CA PHE A 8 32.25 14.78 6.00
C PHE A 8 31.97 14.71 4.49
N ARG A 9 32.89 15.22 3.65
CA ARG A 9 32.76 15.12 2.20
C ARG A 9 32.80 13.67 1.72
N LEU A 10 33.68 12.84 2.29
CA LEU A 10 33.73 11.42 1.98
C LEU A 10 32.43 10.71 2.37
N TRP A 11 31.89 11.00 3.56
CA TRP A 11 30.61 10.47 4.01
C TRP A 11 29.47 10.84 3.04
N LEU A 12 29.42 12.09 2.56
CA LEU A 12 28.42 12.51 1.57
C LEU A 12 28.51 11.69 0.27
N VAL A 13 29.73 11.50 -0.25
CA VAL A 13 29.94 10.73 -1.49
C VAL A 13 29.55 9.27 -1.30
N LEU A 14 29.97 8.64 -0.20
CA LEU A 14 29.61 7.25 0.10
C LEU A 14 28.11 7.07 0.34
N SER A 15 27.47 8.02 1.02
CA SER A 15 26.03 8.01 1.25
C SER A 15 25.25 8.13 -0.06
N LEU A 16 25.73 8.97 -0.98
CA LEU A 16 25.13 9.10 -2.31
C LEU A 16 25.23 7.78 -3.09
N PHE A 17 26.42 7.16 -3.15
CA PHE A 17 26.58 5.87 -3.80
C PHE A 17 25.73 4.77 -3.15
N TRP A 18 25.62 4.79 -1.82
CA TRP A 18 24.76 3.86 -1.09
C TRP A 18 23.29 4.00 -1.49
N VAL A 19 22.75 5.23 -1.47
CA VAL A 19 21.35 5.50 -1.84
C VAL A 19 21.08 5.06 -3.28
N ILE A 20 21.99 5.36 -4.21
CA ILE A 20 21.87 4.93 -5.61
C ILE A 20 21.88 3.39 -5.69
N GLY A 21 22.83 2.73 -5.03
CA GLY A 21 22.92 1.26 -5.02
C GLY A 21 21.68 0.59 -4.44
N ALA A 22 21.20 1.06 -3.28
CA ALA A 22 19.99 0.58 -2.64
C ALA A 22 18.75 0.77 -3.54
N GLY A 23 18.65 1.93 -4.22
CA GLY A 23 17.59 2.19 -5.18
C GLY A 23 17.61 1.26 -6.39
N VAL A 24 18.79 0.97 -6.95
CA VAL A 24 18.95 0.03 -8.07
C VAL A 24 18.56 -1.38 -7.65
N VAL A 25 19.09 -1.87 -6.52
CA VAL A 25 18.79 -3.21 -6.00
C VAL A 25 17.30 -3.34 -5.65
N GLY A 26 16.71 -2.32 -5.01
CA GLY A 26 15.31 -2.30 -4.62
C GLY A 26 14.32 -1.99 -5.77
N SER A 27 14.81 -1.65 -6.97
CA SER A 27 13.95 -1.21 -8.07
C SER A 27 12.91 -2.24 -8.50
N GLY A 28 13.23 -3.54 -8.42
CA GLY A 28 12.29 -4.62 -8.69
C GLY A 28 11.12 -4.61 -7.70
N SER A 29 11.42 -4.46 -6.41
CA SER A 29 10.41 -4.39 -5.34
C SER A 29 9.59 -3.09 -5.41
N ILE A 30 10.22 -1.97 -5.75
CA ILE A 30 9.49 -0.70 -5.96
C ILE A 30 8.49 -0.86 -7.10
N LYS A 31 8.87 -1.51 -8.20
CA LYS A 31 7.96 -1.77 -9.32
C LYS A 31 6.84 -2.76 -8.98
N SER A 32 6.96 -3.52 -7.88
CA SER A 32 5.87 -4.39 -7.43
C SER A 32 4.80 -3.67 -6.61
N ASP A 33 5.05 -2.43 -6.18
CA ASP A 33 4.06 -1.59 -5.51
C ASP A 33 2.88 -1.26 -6.41
N LYS A 34 1.71 -1.13 -5.80
CA LYS A 34 0.47 -0.72 -6.46
C LYS A 34 0.62 0.61 -7.19
N TRP A 35 1.37 1.56 -6.63
CA TRP A 35 1.63 2.84 -7.30
C TRP A 35 2.28 2.68 -8.69
N TRP A 36 3.18 1.71 -8.85
CA TRP A 36 3.89 1.47 -10.12
C TRP A 36 3.13 0.55 -11.07
N LYS A 37 2.46 -0.47 -10.53
CA LYS A 37 1.60 -1.36 -11.33
C LYS A 37 0.36 -0.65 -11.87
N GLY A 38 -0.11 0.38 -11.15
CA GLY A 38 -1.39 1.03 -11.41
C GLY A 38 -2.57 0.17 -10.96
N ASP A 39 -3.77 0.65 -11.25
CA ASP A 39 -4.99 -0.06 -10.89
C ASP A 39 -5.14 -1.32 -11.78
N GLU A 40 -5.38 -2.45 -11.14
CA GLU A 40 -5.62 -3.74 -11.81
C GLU A 40 -7.02 -3.78 -12.43
N TRP A 41 -7.31 -4.78 -13.28
CA TRP A 41 -8.61 -4.87 -13.96
C TRP A 41 -9.80 -5.01 -13.01
N TRP A 42 -9.60 -5.61 -11.84
CA TRP A 42 -10.62 -5.73 -10.78
C TRP A 42 -10.79 -4.44 -9.95
N GLU A 43 -9.86 -3.47 -10.07
CA GLU A 43 -9.97 -2.12 -9.45
C GLU A 43 -10.52 -1.08 -10.42
N LYS A 44 -10.30 -1.28 -11.73
CA LYS A 44 -10.80 -0.42 -12.79
C LYS A 44 -12.28 -0.69 -13.05
N ALA A 45 -13.12 -0.06 -12.23
CA ALA A 45 -14.52 0.26 -12.48
C ALA A 45 -15.41 -0.88 -13.00
N GLU A 46 -16.35 -1.24 -12.13
CA GLU A 46 -17.48 -2.13 -12.37
C GLU A 46 -17.10 -3.59 -12.66
N PRO A 47 -16.72 -4.38 -11.62
CA PRO A 47 -16.74 -5.83 -11.77
C PRO A 47 -18.10 -6.25 -12.35
N SER A 48 -18.10 -6.99 -13.47
CA SER A 48 -19.29 -7.49 -14.18
C SER A 48 -20.30 -8.18 -13.26
N PHE A 49 -19.82 -8.56 -12.08
CA PHE A 49 -20.53 -9.34 -11.10
C PHE A 49 -20.74 -8.55 -9.80
N LEU A 50 -21.95 -8.67 -9.26
CA LEU A 50 -22.37 -8.06 -8.01
C LEU A 50 -22.27 -9.10 -6.90
N PRO A 51 -21.44 -8.90 -5.86
CA PRO A 51 -21.29 -9.86 -4.79
C PRO A 51 -22.45 -9.76 -3.79
N VAL A 52 -23.04 -10.89 -3.43
CA VAL A 52 -24.04 -11.00 -2.36
C VAL A 52 -23.57 -12.06 -1.37
N ARG A 53 -23.88 -11.91 -0.07
CA ARG A 53 -23.64 -13.01 0.89
C ARG A 53 -24.46 -14.21 0.43
N CYS A 54 -23.84 -15.38 0.38
CA CYS A 54 -24.53 -16.58 -0.11
C CYS A 54 -25.75 -16.99 0.75
N GLU A 55 -25.82 -16.53 2.00
CA GLU A 55 -26.98 -16.69 2.89
C GLU A 55 -28.20 -15.88 2.43
N ASP A 56 -27.96 -14.73 1.77
CA ASP A 56 -28.99 -13.82 1.28
C ASP A 56 -29.27 -13.99 -0.22
N ALA A 57 -28.57 -14.93 -0.88
CA ALA A 57 -28.67 -15.14 -2.32
C ALA A 57 -30.05 -15.71 -2.68
N ARG A 58 -30.67 -15.12 -3.71
CA ARG A 58 -31.93 -15.59 -4.31
C ARG A 58 -31.59 -16.34 -5.61
N GLY A 59 -32.38 -17.36 -5.95
CA GLY A 59 -32.20 -18.13 -7.20
C GLY A 59 -31.38 -19.41 -7.02
N THR A 60 -30.85 -19.93 -8.12
CA THR A 60 -30.15 -21.23 -8.16
C THR A 60 -28.67 -21.07 -8.52
N ILE A 61 -27.79 -21.77 -7.80
CA ILE A 61 -26.35 -21.81 -8.09
C ILE A 61 -26.08 -22.36 -9.50
N ASN A 62 -25.10 -21.77 -10.20
CA ASN A 62 -24.73 -22.05 -11.59
C ASN A 62 -25.83 -21.78 -12.64
N VAL A 63 -26.91 -21.10 -12.24
CA VAL A 63 -28.00 -20.67 -13.14
C VAL A 63 -28.20 -19.15 -13.04
N ASP A 64 -28.30 -18.65 -11.81
CA ASP A 64 -28.53 -17.23 -11.53
C ASP A 64 -27.31 -16.55 -10.91
N TYR A 65 -26.52 -17.30 -10.14
CA TYR A 65 -25.28 -16.85 -9.54
C TYR A 65 -24.23 -17.94 -9.48
N GLU A 66 -22.98 -17.54 -9.36
CA GLU A 66 -21.85 -18.43 -9.09
C GLU A 66 -21.27 -18.13 -7.72
N LYS A 67 -20.86 -19.18 -6.99
CA LYS A 67 -20.16 -19.01 -5.71
C LYS A 67 -18.66 -19.03 -5.98
N LEU A 68 -18.00 -17.90 -5.76
CA LEU A 68 -16.57 -17.74 -6.00
C LEU A 68 -15.90 -17.08 -4.80
N ASP A 69 -14.58 -17.26 -4.69
CA ASP A 69 -13.75 -16.45 -3.79
C ASP A 69 -13.75 -14.99 -4.25
N ALA A 70 -13.44 -14.07 -3.33
CA ALA A 70 -13.33 -12.67 -3.67
C ALA A 70 -12.32 -12.45 -4.82
N PHE A 71 -12.74 -11.75 -5.88
CA PHE A 71 -11.84 -11.38 -6.99
C PHE A 71 -10.70 -10.48 -6.50
N GLU A 72 -10.98 -9.61 -5.53
CA GLU A 72 -10.01 -8.71 -4.97
C GLU A 72 -9.13 -9.42 -3.93
N PRO A 73 -7.78 -9.41 -4.09
CA PRO A 73 -6.89 -10.12 -3.19
C PRO A 73 -7.02 -9.74 -1.70
N TRP A 74 -7.38 -8.50 -1.37
CA TRP A 74 -7.55 -8.06 0.01
C TRP A 74 -8.86 -8.52 0.65
N ASN A 75 -9.88 -8.81 -0.15
CA ASN A 75 -11.17 -9.33 0.33
C ASN A 75 -11.10 -10.84 0.59
N GLN A 76 -10.15 -11.57 -0.02
CA GLN A 76 -9.95 -13.01 0.20
C GLN A 76 -9.63 -13.39 1.65
N TYR A 77 -9.05 -12.46 2.42
CA TYR A 77 -8.72 -12.66 3.83
C TYR A 77 -9.81 -12.16 4.80
N ARG A 78 -10.91 -11.60 4.29
CA ARG A 78 -12.04 -11.12 5.10
C ARG A 78 -13.04 -12.25 5.36
N ASN A 79 -13.99 -12.02 6.26
CA ASN A 79 -15.09 -12.96 6.54
C ASN A 79 -16.44 -12.32 6.12
N PRO A 80 -17.14 -12.86 5.12
CA PRO A 80 -16.80 -14.06 4.34
C PRO A 80 -15.66 -13.80 3.34
N SER A 81 -14.91 -14.84 2.97
CA SER A 81 -13.90 -14.77 1.88
C SER A 81 -14.48 -15.11 0.51
N THR A 82 -15.73 -15.60 0.50
CA THR A 82 -16.49 -16.00 -0.70
C THR A 82 -17.78 -15.21 -0.78
N ALA A 83 -18.25 -14.98 -2.01
CA ALA A 83 -19.54 -14.38 -2.28
C ALA A 83 -20.27 -15.13 -3.40
N CYS A 84 -21.57 -14.89 -3.47
CA CYS A 84 -22.42 -15.35 -4.55
C CYS A 84 -22.57 -14.19 -5.54
N TYR A 85 -22.00 -14.39 -6.72
CA TYR A 85 -21.82 -13.37 -7.75
C TYR A 85 -22.92 -13.44 -8.79
N PHE A 86 -23.60 -12.31 -9.01
CA PHE A 86 -24.68 -12.18 -9.99
C PHE A 86 -24.26 -11.26 -11.14
N THR A 87 -24.69 -11.57 -12.36
CA THR A 87 -24.69 -10.56 -13.43
C THR A 87 -25.75 -9.50 -13.13
N ILE A 88 -25.58 -8.28 -13.65
CA ILE A 88 -26.54 -7.17 -13.41
C ILE A 88 -27.97 -7.54 -13.82
N GLU A 89 -28.14 -8.28 -14.92
CA GLU A 89 -29.43 -8.71 -15.44
C GLU A 89 -30.14 -9.68 -14.47
N LYS A 90 -29.42 -10.72 -14.04
CA LYS A 90 -29.94 -11.71 -13.08
C LYS A 90 -30.19 -11.10 -11.71
N PHE A 91 -29.30 -10.23 -11.26
CA PHE A 91 -29.44 -9.51 -10.01
C PHE A 91 -30.73 -8.68 -9.99
N ARG A 92 -30.98 -7.86 -11.01
CA ARG A 92 -32.19 -7.01 -11.08
C ARG A 92 -33.48 -7.81 -11.22
N ALA A 93 -33.43 -8.99 -11.85
CA ALA A 93 -34.59 -9.89 -11.93
C ALA A 93 -34.98 -10.45 -10.55
N LEU A 94 -33.99 -10.75 -9.69
CA LEU A 94 -34.19 -11.39 -8.39
C LEU A 94 -34.29 -10.41 -7.22
N PHE A 95 -33.75 -9.20 -7.36
CA PHE A 95 -33.75 -8.13 -6.37
C PHE A 95 -34.38 -6.85 -6.94
N PRO A 96 -35.71 -6.82 -7.13
CA PRO A 96 -36.42 -5.68 -7.72
C PRO A 96 -36.27 -4.38 -6.91
N GLU A 97 -35.92 -4.47 -5.62
CA GLU A 97 -35.64 -3.32 -4.75
C GLU A 97 -34.46 -2.43 -5.22
N TYR A 98 -33.61 -2.94 -6.12
CA TYR A 98 -32.47 -2.22 -6.69
C TYR A 98 -32.68 -1.81 -8.16
N LYS A 99 -33.87 -2.00 -8.73
CA LYS A 99 -34.13 -1.83 -10.17
C LYS A 99 -33.77 -0.43 -10.69
N ASP A 100 -34.08 0.61 -9.91
CA ASP A 100 -33.91 2.01 -10.31
C ASP A 100 -32.55 2.60 -9.91
N GLN A 101 -31.71 1.83 -9.22
CA GLN A 101 -30.40 2.28 -8.78
C GLN A 101 -29.34 2.05 -9.86
N SER A 102 -28.34 2.94 -9.89
CA SER A 102 -27.20 2.76 -10.80
C SER A 102 -26.38 1.53 -10.39
N ARG A 103 -25.64 0.95 -11.33
CA ARG A 103 -24.79 -0.20 -11.05
C ARG A 103 -23.73 0.11 -9.99
N GLU A 104 -23.19 1.32 -10.02
CA GLU A 104 -22.21 1.83 -9.07
C GLU A 104 -22.79 1.90 -7.65
N GLU A 105 -24.01 2.44 -7.52
CA GLU A 105 -24.71 2.51 -6.23
C GLU A 105 -25.02 1.13 -5.66
N ILE A 106 -25.46 0.21 -6.51
CA ILE A 106 -25.74 -1.18 -6.12
C ILE A 106 -24.45 -1.86 -5.65
N SER A 107 -23.39 -1.79 -6.46
CA SER A 107 -22.10 -2.39 -6.14
C SER A 107 -21.60 -1.87 -4.78
N LYS A 108 -21.55 -0.55 -4.61
CA LYS A 108 -21.12 0.05 -3.34
C LYS A 108 -21.91 -0.47 -2.14
N LYS A 109 -23.25 -0.47 -2.23
CA LYS A 109 -24.11 -0.97 -1.15
C LYS A 109 -23.90 -2.45 -0.84
N LEU A 110 -23.63 -3.26 -1.86
CA LEU A 110 -23.40 -4.70 -1.70
C LEU A 110 -22.05 -4.98 -1.05
N TYR A 111 -20.97 -4.33 -1.49
CA TYR A 111 -19.66 -4.42 -0.84
C TYR A 111 -19.73 -3.96 0.61
N ASP A 112 -20.38 -2.82 0.89
CA ASP A 112 -20.59 -2.31 2.24
C ASP A 112 -21.36 -3.33 3.12
N ARG A 113 -22.39 -3.98 2.58
CA ARG A 113 -23.20 -4.97 3.32
C ARG A 113 -22.41 -6.22 3.69
N ILE A 114 -21.50 -6.67 2.82
CA ILE A 114 -20.69 -7.87 3.08
C ILE A 114 -19.40 -7.57 3.84
N GLY A 115 -19.10 -6.30 4.11
CA GLY A 115 -17.89 -5.85 4.81
C GLY A 115 -16.63 -5.89 3.94
N TRP A 116 -16.81 -5.84 2.61
CA TRP A 116 -15.71 -5.83 1.65
C TRP A 116 -15.47 -4.42 1.13
N GLU A 117 -14.27 -4.20 0.60
CA GLU A 117 -13.91 -2.92 0.01
C GLU A 117 -13.77 -3.05 -1.51
N PRO A 118 -14.43 -2.18 -2.29
CA PRO A 118 -14.43 -2.25 -3.75
C PRO A 118 -13.11 -1.75 -4.37
N VAL A 119 -12.25 -1.08 -3.59
CA VAL A 119 -10.98 -0.53 -4.03
C VAL A 119 -9.92 -0.86 -2.99
N PHE A 120 -8.70 -1.13 -3.44
CA PHE A 120 -7.56 -1.36 -2.56
C PHE A 120 -7.35 -0.15 -1.63
N ASP A 121 -7.51 -0.39 -0.32
CA ASP A 121 -7.31 0.59 0.75
C ASP A 121 -5.91 0.50 1.39
N GLY A 122 -5.13 -0.52 1.00
CA GLY A 122 -3.83 -0.80 1.58
C GLY A 122 -2.72 0.18 1.17
N ASP A 123 -1.53 -0.06 1.71
CA ASP A 123 -0.38 0.80 1.47
C ASP A 123 0.15 0.68 0.03
N ARG A 124 -0.11 1.71 -0.78
CA ARG A 124 0.33 1.75 -2.19
C ARG A 124 1.84 1.83 -2.38
N TYR A 125 2.60 2.07 -1.31
CA TYR A 125 4.04 2.27 -1.30
C TYR A 125 4.77 1.31 -0.35
N GLU A 126 4.17 0.17 -0.04
CA GLU A 126 4.69 -0.78 0.97
C GLU A 126 6.17 -1.08 0.75
N HIS A 127 6.56 -1.50 -0.46
CA HIS A 127 7.95 -1.82 -0.76
C HIS A 127 8.81 -0.57 -0.92
N THR A 128 8.26 0.51 -1.49
CA THR A 128 8.97 1.80 -1.63
C THR A 128 9.41 2.34 -0.27
N LYS A 129 8.56 2.23 0.77
CA LYS A 129 8.91 2.66 2.14
C LYS A 129 10.06 1.84 2.71
N ILE A 130 10.03 0.52 2.52
CA ILE A 130 11.10 -0.37 2.98
C ILE A 130 12.41 -0.04 2.28
N VAL A 131 12.39 0.11 0.95
CA VAL A 131 13.59 0.47 0.18
C VAL A 131 14.11 1.85 0.58
N ALA A 132 13.23 2.84 0.77
CA ALA A 132 13.60 4.16 1.26
C ALA A 132 14.24 4.11 2.65
N ALA A 133 13.68 3.32 3.58
CA ALA A 133 14.24 3.14 4.91
C ALA A 133 15.65 2.52 4.86
N VAL A 134 15.89 1.54 4.00
CA VAL A 134 17.21 0.92 3.80
C VAL A 134 18.19 1.86 3.08
N ALA A 135 17.70 2.68 2.15
CA ALA A 135 18.53 3.64 1.42
C ALA A 135 19.01 4.79 2.32
N PHE A 136 18.12 5.36 3.14
CA PHE A 136 18.44 6.55 3.95
C PHE A 136 18.82 6.23 5.40
N GLY A 137 18.36 5.11 5.96
CA GLY A 137 18.58 4.72 7.34
C GLY A 137 20.07 4.59 7.71
N PRO A 138 20.85 3.72 7.05
CA PRO A 138 22.26 3.52 7.40
C PRO A 138 23.11 4.79 7.30
N PRO A 139 23.04 5.60 6.21
CA PRO A 139 23.74 6.88 6.15
C PRO A 139 23.39 7.83 7.30
N LEU A 140 22.10 7.94 7.65
CA LEU A 140 21.62 8.82 8.70
C LEU A 140 22.10 8.36 10.08
N VAL A 141 22.02 7.06 10.36
CA VAL A 141 22.49 6.48 11.63
C VAL A 141 24.00 6.71 11.79
N LEU A 142 24.79 6.48 10.73
CA LEU A 142 26.23 6.75 10.75
C LEU A 142 26.54 8.22 10.99
N LEU A 143 25.77 9.14 10.39
CA LEU A 143 25.92 10.57 10.61
C LEU A 143 25.63 10.96 12.06
N ILE A 144 24.54 10.43 12.64
CA ILE A 144 24.16 10.69 14.02
C ILE A 144 25.25 10.19 14.97
N ILE A 145 25.71 8.96 14.80
CA ILE A 145 26.79 8.38 15.62
C ILE A 145 28.07 9.22 15.50
N GLY A 146 28.49 9.55 14.27
CA GLY A 146 29.66 10.38 14.04
C GLY A 146 29.54 11.78 14.65
N GLY A 147 28.34 12.37 14.58
CA GLY A 147 28.02 13.67 15.19
C GLY A 147 28.07 13.64 16.72
N LEU A 148 27.48 12.60 17.34
CA LEU A 148 27.49 12.40 18.79
C LEU A 148 28.91 12.19 19.32
N ILE A 149 29.72 11.39 18.62
CA ILE A 149 31.14 11.19 18.93
C ILE A 149 31.88 12.54 18.84
N GLY A 150 31.70 13.26 17.72
CA GLY A 150 32.33 14.56 17.51
C GLY A 150 31.95 15.59 18.58
N TRP A 151 30.69 15.58 19.02
CA TRP A 151 30.19 16.42 20.11
C TRP A 151 30.80 16.03 21.46
N ALA A 152 30.80 14.73 21.80
CA ALA A 152 31.35 14.23 23.06
C ALA A 152 32.83 14.62 23.23
N PHE A 153 33.63 14.55 22.16
CA PHE A 153 35.04 14.93 22.17
C PHE A 153 35.29 16.44 22.04
N ALA A 154 34.32 17.25 21.60
CA ALA A 154 34.51 18.69 21.44
C ALA A 154 34.52 19.45 22.78
N GLY A 155 33.96 18.85 23.85
CA GLY A 155 33.92 19.42 25.20
C GLY A 155 32.97 20.62 25.33
N PHE A 156 32.33 20.76 26.49
CA PHE A 156 31.56 21.96 26.82
C PHE A 156 32.53 23.10 27.11
N LYS A 157 32.71 24.01 26.16
CA LYS A 157 33.56 25.19 26.36
C LYS A 157 32.93 26.07 27.46
N PRO A 158 33.60 26.32 28.59
CA PRO A 158 33.06 27.24 29.59
C PRO A 158 32.99 28.65 28.98
N SER A 159 31.82 29.28 29.08
CA SER A 159 31.63 30.68 28.68
C SER A 159 32.46 31.56 29.60
N THR A 160 33.65 31.98 29.15
CA THR A 160 34.46 32.96 29.86
C THR A 160 33.81 34.32 29.70
N ARG A 161 32.82 34.61 30.53
CA ARG A 161 32.26 35.95 30.71
C ARG A 161 33.31 36.76 31.48
N LYS A 162 34.01 37.68 30.81
CA LYS A 162 34.85 38.68 31.50
C LYS A 162 33.92 39.67 32.20
N ILE A 163 33.97 39.70 33.53
CA ILE A 163 33.45 40.80 34.36
C ILE A 163 34.64 41.73 34.64
#